data_AF-A0A1L9T038-F1
#
_entry.id   AF-A0A1L9T038-F1
#
_cell.length_a   1.000
_cell.length_b   1.000
_cell.length_c   1.000
_cell.angle_alpha   90.00
_cell.angle_beta   90.00
_cell.angle_gamma   90.00
#
_symmetry.space_group_name_H-M   'P 1'
#
loop_
_entity.id
_entity.type
_entity.pdbx_description
1 polymer ?
#
loop_
_entity_poly.entity_id
_entity_poly.type
_entity_poly.pdbx_seq_one_letter_code
_entity_poly.pdbx_strand_id
1 'polypeptide(L)'
;MATGLDGESFRTFLTLHCRNLKSLQLRYLDMEYEGWVPTINHLATAGFTKLRSVELDRLSDSWKKDTFLVEFTGVKQDPIVDGWGETAKKIRYEQFRHVLGGARRVFFVSYDGPRMDFALQKIAASAKIGSNRFD
;
A
#
# COMPACT_ATOMS: atom_id res chain seq x y z
N MET A 1 23.15 -5.77 -10.74
CA MET A 1 21.77 -5.27 -10.96
C MET A 1 21.07 -5.41 -9.64
N ALA A 2 20.45 -4.35 -9.11
CA ALA A 2 19.67 -4.48 -7.89
C ALA A 2 18.43 -5.30 -8.23
N THR A 3 18.43 -6.58 -7.86
CA THR A 3 17.20 -7.37 -7.69
C THR A 3 16.46 -6.70 -6.53
N GLY A 4 15.26 -6.20 -6.77
CA GLY A 4 14.42 -5.64 -5.73
C GLY A 4 14.19 -6.65 -4.62
N LEU A 5 13.48 -6.25 -3.57
CA LEU A 5 13.07 -7.18 -2.53
C LEU A 5 12.26 -8.33 -3.15
N ASP A 6 12.54 -9.58 -2.76
CA ASP A 6 11.74 -10.72 -3.19
C ASP A 6 10.38 -10.71 -2.49
N GLY A 7 9.31 -10.68 -3.29
CA GLY A 7 7.95 -10.61 -2.77
C GLY A 7 7.54 -11.84 -1.97
N GLU A 8 8.02 -13.04 -2.31
CA GLU A 8 7.63 -14.26 -1.61
C GLU A 8 8.23 -14.33 -0.21
N SER A 9 9.54 -14.09 -0.11
CA SER A 9 10.25 -14.03 1.17
C SER A 9 9.64 -12.97 2.09
N PHE A 10 9.25 -11.83 1.54
CA PHE A 10 8.63 -10.77 2.33
C PHE A 10 7.23 -11.11 2.82
N ARG A 11 6.39 -11.74 1.99
CA ARG A 11 5.08 -12.25 2.44
C ARG A 11 5.24 -13.32 3.52
N THR A 12 6.25 -14.19 3.40
CA THR A 12 6.59 -15.16 4.45
C THR A 12 6.94 -14.46 5.76
N PHE A 13 7.80 -13.44 5.70
CA PHE A 13 8.13 -12.62 6.86
C PHE A 13 6.89 -11.97 7.49
N LEU A 14 6.02 -11.36 6.68
CA LEU A 14 4.78 -10.75 7.16
C LEU A 14 3.86 -11.77 7.86
N THR A 15 3.74 -12.98 7.30
CA THR A 15 2.96 -14.08 7.88
C THR A 15 3.51 -14.50 9.25
N LEU A 16 4.83 -14.64 9.37
CA LEU A 16 5.46 -15.04 10.63
C LEU A 16 5.22 -14.04 11.77
N HIS A 17 5.08 -12.76 11.44
CA HIS A 17 4.94 -11.69 12.43
C HIS A 17 3.52 -11.13 12.59
N CYS A 18 2.54 -11.60 11.80
CA CYS A 18 1.21 -10.97 11.71
C CYS A 18 0.45 -10.90 13.05
N ARG A 19 0.65 -11.88 13.94
CA ARG A 19 -0.04 -11.96 15.25
C ARG A 19 0.45 -10.94 16.27
N ASN A 20 1.65 -10.39 16.07
CA ASN A 20 2.29 -9.50 17.05
C ASN A 20 2.62 -8.11 16.50
N LEU A 21 2.62 -7.95 15.18
CA LEU A 21 2.89 -6.67 14.53
C LEU A 21 1.83 -5.63 14.92
N LYS A 22 2.28 -4.48 15.45
CA LYS A 22 1.41 -3.37 15.89
C LYS A 22 1.39 -2.20 14.92
N SER A 23 2.49 -1.97 14.21
CA SER A 23 2.64 -0.94 13.19
C SER A 23 3.46 -1.50 12.02
N LEU A 24 3.04 -1.19 10.80
CA LEU A 24 3.72 -1.54 9.56
C LEU A 24 3.94 -0.27 8.75
N GLN A 25 5.20 0.08 8.48
CA GLN A 25 5.54 1.23 7.65
C GLN A 25 6.48 0.78 6.55
N LEU A 26 6.06 0.95 5.30
CA LEU A 26 6.80 0.57 4.10
C LEU A 26 6.95 1.83 3.25
N ARG A 27 8.19 2.31 3.09
CA ARG A 27 8.48 3.59 2.44
C ARG A 27 9.64 3.45 1.48
N TYR A 28 9.48 3.93 0.25
CA TYR A 28 10.56 3.96 -0.77
C TYR A 28 11.19 2.58 -1.00
N LEU A 29 10.37 1.54 -0.93
CA LEU A 29 10.81 0.17 -1.10
C LEU A 29 10.56 -0.28 -2.53
N ASP A 30 11.59 -0.88 -3.11
CA ASP A 30 11.56 -1.47 -4.43
C ASP A 30 11.46 -3.00 -4.33
N MET A 31 10.55 -3.58 -5.10
CA MET A 31 10.31 -5.03 -5.17
C MET A 31 10.54 -5.52 -6.59
N GLU A 32 10.81 -6.81 -6.75
CA GLU A 32 10.81 -7.42 -8.09
C GLU A 32 9.45 -7.24 -8.79
N TYR A 33 9.48 -7.21 -10.12
CA TYR A 33 8.31 -6.96 -10.96
C TYR A 33 7.06 -7.76 -10.54
N GLU A 34 5.92 -7.06 -10.46
CA GLU A 34 4.63 -7.60 -10.00
C GLU A 34 4.64 -8.13 -8.55
N GLY A 35 5.59 -7.68 -7.72
CA GLY A 35 5.73 -8.10 -6.34
C GLY A 35 4.79 -7.39 -5.37
N TRP A 36 4.61 -6.07 -5.52
CA TRP A 36 3.88 -5.28 -4.52
C TRP A 36 2.40 -5.58 -4.47
N VAL A 37 1.72 -5.72 -5.60
CA VAL A 37 0.26 -5.95 -5.62
C VAL A 37 -0.11 -7.26 -4.91
N PRO A 38 0.53 -8.42 -5.19
CA PRO A 38 0.34 -9.64 -4.40
C PRO A 38 0.68 -9.46 -2.92
N THR A 39 1.72 -8.69 -2.59
CA THR A 39 2.10 -8.41 -1.21
C THR A 39 1.03 -7.60 -0.47
N ILE A 40 0.46 -6.58 -1.11
CA ILE A 40 -0.61 -5.76 -0.53
C ILE A 40 -1.89 -6.59 -0.39
N ASN A 41 -2.23 -7.43 -1.37
CA ASN A 41 -3.34 -8.38 -1.26
C ASN A 41 -3.16 -9.37 -0.10
N HIS A 42 -1.92 -9.82 0.11
CA HIS A 42 -1.60 -10.68 1.25
C HIS A 42 -1.80 -9.95 2.59
N LEU A 43 -1.50 -8.65 2.69
CA LEU A 43 -1.78 -7.89 3.91
C LEU A 43 -3.26 -7.97 4.32
N ALA A 44 -4.17 -7.92 3.34
CA ALA A 44 -5.61 -8.00 3.57
C ALA A 44 -6.11 -9.38 4.06
N THR A 45 -5.32 -10.45 3.89
CA THR A 45 -5.72 -11.84 4.20
C THR A 45 -4.87 -12.50 5.29
N ALA A 46 -3.69 -11.96 5.63
CA ALA A 46 -2.75 -12.55 6.58
C ALA A 46 -3.20 -12.56 8.05
N GLY A 47 -4.34 -11.94 8.39
CA GLY A 47 -4.95 -12.03 9.72
C GLY A 47 -4.22 -11.24 10.81
N PHE A 48 -3.81 -10.01 10.54
CA PHE A 48 -3.19 -9.12 11.52
C PHE A 48 -4.13 -8.75 12.67
N THR A 49 -3.99 -9.39 13.84
CA THR A 49 -4.89 -9.17 14.98
C THR A 49 -4.51 -8.01 15.89
N LYS A 50 -3.24 -7.58 15.87
CA LYS A 50 -2.72 -6.50 16.73
C LYS A 50 -2.30 -5.25 15.97
N LEU A 51 -2.38 -5.25 14.64
CA LEU A 51 -1.97 -4.14 13.80
C LEU A 51 -2.95 -2.99 13.95
N ARG A 52 -2.44 -1.81 14.29
CA ARG A 52 -3.22 -0.59 14.55
C ARG A 52 -2.88 0.54 13.59
N SER A 53 -1.67 0.50 13.03
CA SER A 53 -1.20 1.50 12.08
C SER A 53 -0.54 0.82 10.89
N VAL A 54 -0.92 1.24 9.67
CA VAL A 54 -0.27 0.85 8.42
C VAL A 54 0.06 2.10 7.62
N GLU A 55 1.21 2.10 6.97
CA GLU A 55 1.64 3.18 6.08
C GLU A 55 2.41 2.61 4.89
N LEU A 56 1.99 2.98 3.68
CA LEU A 56 2.60 2.60 2.41
C LEU A 56 2.92 3.90 1.66
N ASP A 57 4.20 4.20 1.45
CA ASP A 57 4.69 5.41 0.76
C ASP A 57 5.61 5.02 -0.40
N ARG A 58 5.25 5.45 -1.61
CA ARG A 58 6.13 5.37 -2.80
C ARG A 58 6.79 3.99 -2.96
N LEU A 59 5.95 2.96 -3.00
CA LEU A 59 6.36 1.60 -3.31
C LEU A 59 6.54 1.45 -4.82
N SER A 60 7.58 0.73 -5.24
CA SER A 60 7.87 0.51 -6.66
C SER A 60 8.16 -0.95 -6.99
N ASP A 61 7.72 -1.38 -8.16
CA ASP A 61 8.16 -2.62 -8.80
C ASP A 61 9.22 -2.28 -9.84
N SER A 62 10.36 -2.97 -9.81
CA SER A 62 11.42 -2.84 -10.81
C SER A 62 11.43 -4.01 -11.79
N TRP A 63 11.48 -3.67 -13.08
CA TRP A 63 11.65 -4.65 -14.16
C TRP A 63 12.67 -4.15 -15.18
N LYS A 64 13.78 -4.86 -15.32
CA LYS A 64 14.88 -4.50 -16.23
C LYS A 64 15.40 -3.07 -15.97
N LYS A 65 15.03 -2.10 -16.81
CA LYS A 65 15.43 -0.68 -16.73
C LYS A 65 14.26 0.24 -16.35
N ASP A 66 13.08 -0.34 -16.16
CA ASP A 66 11.83 0.36 -15.88
C ASP A 66 11.46 0.22 -14.40
N THR A 67 10.90 1.29 -13.82
CA THR A 67 10.40 1.33 -12.45
C THR A 67 8.95 1.77 -12.48
N PHE A 68 8.08 0.97 -11.88
CA PHE A 68 6.64 1.20 -11.87
C PHE A 68 6.18 1.48 -10.44
N LEU A 69 5.60 2.66 -10.21
CA LEU A 69 5.08 3.01 -8.89
C LEU A 69 3.74 2.31 -8.62
N VAL A 70 3.52 1.89 -7.39
CA VAL A 70 2.23 1.37 -6.92
C VAL A 70 1.27 2.54 -6.69
N GLU A 71 0.14 2.51 -7.37
CA GLU A 71 -0.94 3.48 -7.23
C GLU A 71 -2.09 2.90 -6.41
N PHE A 72 -2.70 3.71 -5.55
CA PHE A 72 -3.89 3.36 -4.77
C PHE A 72 -5.12 4.10 -5.31
N THR A 73 -5.56 3.73 -6.52
CA THR A 73 -6.70 4.39 -7.17
C THR A 73 -8.02 3.94 -6.58
N GLY A 74 -8.83 4.89 -6.10
CA GLY A 74 -10.15 4.62 -5.51
C GLY A 74 -10.20 4.77 -3.98
N VAL A 75 -9.06 5.01 -3.33
CA VAL A 75 -9.04 5.47 -1.95
C VAL A 75 -9.49 6.93 -1.91
N LYS A 76 -10.74 7.15 -1.53
CA LYS A 76 -11.26 8.51 -1.30
C LYS A 76 -10.67 9.04 0.00
N GLN A 77 -10.38 10.35 0.04
CA GLN A 77 -10.06 11.02 1.31
C GLN A 77 -11.27 10.87 2.22
N ASP A 78 -11.03 10.55 3.48
CA ASP A 78 -12.08 10.52 4.51
C ASP A 78 -13.32 9.71 4.09
N PRO A 79 -13.20 8.41 3.76
CA PRO A 79 -14.40 7.63 3.55
C PRO A 79 -15.14 7.59 4.89
N ILE A 80 -16.27 8.28 4.99
CA ILE A 80 -17.22 8.07 6.08
C ILE A 80 -17.74 6.66 5.85
N VAL A 81 -17.14 5.70 6.55
CA VAL A 81 -17.59 4.32 6.56
C VAL A 81 -18.30 4.09 7.88
N ASP A 82 -19.58 3.73 7.79
CA ASP A 82 -20.36 3.36 8.97
C ASP A 82 -19.62 2.29 9.79
N GLY A 83 -19.41 2.57 11.08
CA GLY A 83 -18.71 1.67 12.01
C GLY A 83 -17.21 1.93 12.21
N TRP A 84 -16.63 3.02 11.69
CA TRP A 84 -15.23 3.39 11.94
C TRP A 84 -14.96 4.11 13.27
N GLY A 85 -16.01 4.57 13.97
CA GLY A 85 -15.90 5.31 15.23
C GLY A 85 -15.25 6.70 15.06
N GLU A 86 -15.50 7.61 16.00
CA GLU A 86 -15.05 9.01 15.94
C GLU A 86 -13.51 9.19 16.00
N THR A 87 -12.76 8.13 16.35
CA THR A 87 -11.31 8.17 16.62
C THR A 87 -10.39 7.74 15.47
N ALA A 88 -10.92 7.36 14.30
CA ALA A 88 -10.07 6.92 13.19
C ALA A 88 -9.28 8.09 12.59
N LYS A 89 -7.94 8.03 12.62
CA LYS A 89 -7.08 8.95 11.87
C LYS A 89 -7.09 8.50 10.41
N LYS A 90 -7.95 9.21 9.67
CA LYS A 90 -8.27 9.17 8.25
C LYS A 90 -7.13 8.76 7.34
N ILE A 91 -7.48 8.11 6.23
CA ILE A 91 -6.51 7.80 5.16
C ILE A 91 -5.90 9.09 4.63
N ARG A 92 -4.63 9.32 4.94
CA ARG A 92 -3.85 10.38 4.35
C ARG A 92 -3.28 9.84 3.05
N TYR A 93 -3.42 10.63 2.00
CA TYR A 93 -2.68 10.46 0.77
C TYR A 93 -1.91 11.74 0.47
N GLU A 94 -0.73 11.59 -0.13
CA GLU A 94 -0.05 12.67 -0.82
C GLU A 94 -0.41 12.55 -2.30
N GLN A 95 -1.16 13.54 -2.78
CA GLN A 95 -1.42 13.71 -4.21
C GLN A 95 -0.22 14.44 -4.79
N PHE A 96 0.60 13.75 -5.57
CA PHE A 96 1.58 14.42 -6.41
C PHE A 96 0.90 14.90 -7.68
N ARG A 97 0.86 16.22 -7.88
CA ARG A 97 0.52 16.82 -9.16
C ARG A 97 1.78 16.72 -10.02
N HIS A 98 1.89 15.70 -10.87
CA HIS A 98 2.97 15.69 -11.84
C HIS A 98 2.79 16.87 -12.81
N VAL A 99 3.87 17.63 -13.02
CA VAL A 99 3.92 18.95 -13.69
C VAL A 99 3.68 18.90 -15.20
N LEU A 100 3.26 17.77 -15.76
CA LEU A 100 3.02 17.61 -17.20
C LEU A 100 1.69 16.88 -17.46
N GLY A 101 0.57 17.54 -17.19
CA GLY A 101 -0.74 17.23 -17.79
C GLY A 101 -1.55 16.01 -17.29
N GLY A 102 -1.14 15.33 -16.21
CA GLY A 102 -1.76 14.06 -15.80
C GLY A 102 -2.87 14.13 -14.72
N ALA A 103 -3.74 13.11 -14.72
CA ALA A 103 -4.73 12.85 -13.66
C ALA A 103 -4.08 12.70 -12.27
N ARG A 104 -4.80 13.08 -11.20
CA ARG A 104 -4.33 12.93 -9.81
C ARG A 104 -4.10 11.46 -9.48
N ARG A 105 -2.86 11.10 -9.13
CA ARG A 105 -2.46 9.75 -8.69
C ARG A 105 -2.12 9.76 -7.20
N VAL A 106 -2.38 8.63 -6.54
CA VAL A 106 -2.16 8.44 -5.09
C VAL A 106 -1.09 7.36 -4.91
N PHE A 107 0.05 7.74 -4.34
CA PHE A 107 1.19 6.85 -4.08
C PHE A 107 1.50 6.67 -2.59
N PHE A 108 0.66 7.29 -1.74
CA PHE A 108 0.77 7.24 -0.29
C PHE A 108 -0.59 6.86 0.29
N VAL A 109 -0.62 5.88 1.18
CA VAL A 109 -1.79 5.56 2.00
C VAL A 109 -1.34 5.24 3.42
N SER A 110 -1.97 5.90 4.39
CA SER A 110 -1.77 5.59 5.82
C SER A 110 -3.10 5.32 6.49
N TYR A 111 -3.19 4.37 7.42
CA TYR A 111 -4.37 4.20 8.27
C TYR A 111 -3.94 3.97 9.72
N ASP A 112 -4.57 4.69 10.65
CA ASP A 112 -4.38 4.50 12.10
C ASP A 112 -5.76 4.52 12.77
N GLY A 113 -6.19 3.37 13.29
CA GLY A 113 -7.52 3.25 13.87
C GLY A 113 -8.02 1.81 14.08
N PRO A 114 -9.27 1.67 14.58
CA PRO A 114 -9.93 0.38 14.70
C PRO A 114 -10.21 -0.24 13.32
N ARG A 115 -10.56 -1.52 13.21
CA ARG A 115 -10.95 -2.15 11.93
C ARG A 115 -9.85 -2.16 10.83
N MET A 116 -8.61 -2.48 11.23
CA MET A 116 -7.47 -2.64 10.31
C MET A 116 -7.74 -3.68 9.21
N ASP A 117 -8.50 -4.73 9.51
CA ASP A 117 -8.98 -5.73 8.54
C ASP A 117 -9.66 -5.07 7.32
N PHE A 118 -10.61 -4.17 7.58
CA PHE A 118 -11.35 -3.49 6.53
C PHE A 118 -10.50 -2.45 5.80
N ALA A 119 -9.63 -1.73 6.52
CA ALA A 119 -8.71 -0.79 5.90
C ALA A 119 -7.76 -1.48 4.91
N LEU A 120 -7.17 -2.61 5.29
CA LEU A 120 -6.29 -3.39 4.41
C LEU A 120 -7.04 -3.94 3.19
N GLN A 121 -8.30 -4.37 3.33
CA GLN A 121 -9.13 -4.77 2.19
C GLN A 121 -9.36 -3.61 1.21
N LYS A 122 -9.62 -2.39 1.70
CA LYS A 122 -9.79 -1.21 0.85
C LYS A 122 -8.50 -0.81 0.16
N ILE A 123 -7.38 -0.84 0.88
CA ILE A 123 -6.05 -0.57 0.32
C ILE A 123 -5.74 -1.58 -0.80
N ALA A 124 -5.91 -2.88 -0.53
CA ALA A 124 -5.69 -3.95 -1.50
C ALA A 124 -6.57 -3.81 -2.75
N ALA A 125 -7.87 -3.57 -2.58
CA ALA A 125 -8.79 -3.37 -3.71
C ALA A 125 -8.46 -2.14 -4.58
N SER A 126 -7.72 -1.17 -4.04
CA SER A 126 -7.31 0.04 -4.77
C SER A 126 -5.92 -0.03 -5.39
N ALA A 127 -5.11 -1.00 -4.96
CA ALA A 127 -3.71 -1.11 -5.35
C ALA A 127 -3.58 -1.63 -6.78
N LYS A 128 -2.77 -0.94 -7.58
CA LYS A 128 -2.40 -1.37 -8.93
C LYS A 128 -1.00 -0.88 -9.27
N ILE A 129 -0.37 -1.53 -10.25
CA ILE A 129 0.85 -1.01 -10.85
C ILE A 129 0.50 0.16 -11.75
N GLY A 130 1.07 1.33 -11.45
CA GLY A 130 0.95 2.52 -12.28
C GLY A 130 1.65 2.32 -13.61
N SER A 131 1.13 2.93 -14.67
CA SER A 131 1.81 2.89 -15.97
C SER A 131 3.08 3.75 -15.93
N ASN A 132 4.18 3.20 -16.44
CA ASN A 132 5.44 3.91 -16.68
C ASN A 132 5.37 4.82 -17.94
N ARG A 133 4.20 4.87 -18.60
CA ARG A 133 3.99 5.67 -19.80
C ARG A 133 3.79 7.13 -19.41
N PHE A 134 4.85 7.89 -19.64
CA PHE A 134 4.88 9.34 -19.77
C PHE A 134 4.31 9.79 -21.14
N ASP A 135 3.30 9.09 -21.64
CA ASP A 135 2.69 9.34 -22.95
C ASP A 135 1.48 10.28 -22.81
#